data_AF-A0A2N3E1V9-F1
#
_entry.id   AF-A0A2N3E1V9-F1
#
_cell.length_a   1.000
_cell.length_b   1.000
_cell.length_c   1.000
_cell.angle_alpha   90.00
_cell.angle_beta   90.00
_cell.angle_gamma   90.00
#
_symmetry.space_group_name_H-M   'P 1'
#
loop_
_entity.id
_entity.type
_entity.pdbx_description
1 polymer ?
#
loop_
_entity_poly.entity_id
_entity_poly.type
_entity_poly.pdbx_seq_one_letter_code
_entity_poly.pdbx_strand_id
1 'polypeptide(L)'
;HYLGERDIWGKPGVPVYEPLGHIPLMIAHPGIMPGICDALTTGVDLFATLADLFGADVRQRTHGKSLLPLLHGETASVRDWLLTGVWGREVHYVDGRFKYARGPVGDNAPLTMMSNRWSTMPTHVLTREQELPLPDQRARLDRMPGSSVPVIHQQWEKGDPVPYWALTRFSGHHLFDLHEDPAEETNLTGTPREAELAERLRAALTEIEAPKSQFVRLGLG
;
A
#
# COMPACT_ATOMS: atom_id res chain seq x y z
N HIS A 1 -13.53 4.55 6.00
CA HIS A 1 -14.64 3.67 5.59
C HIS A 1 -15.52 4.51 4.69
N TYR A 2 -16.05 3.96 3.62
CA TYR A 2 -17.03 4.64 2.78
C TYR A 2 -18.41 4.60 3.46
N LEU A 3 -19.14 5.70 3.37
CA LEU A 3 -20.44 5.93 3.99
C LEU A 3 -21.50 6.26 2.92
N GLY A 4 -21.31 5.77 1.70
CA GLY A 4 -22.19 6.00 0.55
C GLY A 4 -21.50 6.67 -0.64
N GLU A 5 -20.25 7.13 -0.51
CA GLU A 5 -19.48 7.62 -1.65
C GLU A 5 -19.39 6.52 -2.71
N ARG A 6 -19.66 6.86 -3.98
CA ARG A 6 -19.66 5.90 -5.11
C ARG A 6 -20.63 4.71 -4.93
N ASP A 7 -21.74 4.92 -4.24
CA ASP A 7 -22.75 3.90 -3.93
C ASP A 7 -22.17 2.69 -3.19
N ILE A 8 -21.16 2.98 -2.35
CA ILE A 8 -20.37 1.99 -1.66
C ILE A 8 -20.45 2.22 -0.15
N TRP A 9 -20.62 1.13 0.60
CA TRP A 9 -20.64 1.16 2.06
C TRP A 9 -19.53 0.29 2.68
N GLY A 10 -18.88 0.81 3.73
CA GLY A 10 -17.90 0.07 4.52
C GLY A 10 -16.46 0.11 3.98
N LYS A 11 -15.81 -1.06 3.90
CA LYS A 11 -14.47 -1.26 3.30
C LYS A 11 -14.60 -2.34 2.22
N PRO A 12 -15.33 -2.07 1.13
CA PRO A 12 -15.54 -3.09 0.11
C PRO A 12 -14.24 -3.37 -0.65
N GLY A 13 -14.24 -4.44 -1.42
CA GLY A 13 -13.14 -4.81 -2.30
C GLY A 13 -13.07 -3.96 -3.59
N VAL A 14 -13.09 -2.63 -3.47
CA VAL A 14 -12.90 -1.64 -4.55
C VAL A 14 -11.54 -0.96 -4.41
N PRO A 15 -10.95 -0.39 -5.47
CA PRO A 15 -9.68 0.35 -5.34
C PRO A 15 -9.74 1.35 -4.18
N VAL A 16 -8.62 1.57 -3.51
CA VAL A 16 -8.55 2.57 -2.44
C VAL A 16 -8.70 3.95 -3.07
N TYR A 17 -9.92 4.49 -3.11
CA TYR A 17 -10.23 5.86 -3.55
C TYR A 17 -9.86 6.90 -2.48
N GLU A 18 -9.80 8.17 -2.86
CA GLU A 18 -9.39 9.32 -2.04
C GLU A 18 -10.04 9.33 -0.65
N PRO A 19 -11.36 9.13 -0.47
CA PRO A 19 -11.99 9.18 0.87
C PRO A 19 -11.51 8.10 1.86
N LEU A 20 -10.88 7.03 1.35
CA LEU A 20 -10.29 5.98 2.17
C LEU A 20 -8.76 6.13 2.30
N GLY A 21 -8.10 6.63 1.25
CA GLY A 21 -6.64 6.70 1.17
C GLY A 21 -6.04 7.98 1.75
N HIS A 22 -6.75 9.10 1.65
CA HIS A 22 -6.32 10.42 2.15
C HIS A 22 -6.96 10.68 3.51
N ILE A 23 -6.33 10.13 4.54
CA ILE A 23 -6.80 10.26 5.92
C ILE A 23 -6.25 11.52 6.58
N PRO A 24 -7.00 12.17 7.47
CA PRO A 24 -6.51 13.35 8.17
C PRO A 24 -5.37 12.99 9.13
N LEU A 25 -4.30 13.80 9.10
CA LEU A 25 -3.19 13.77 10.05
C LEU A 25 -3.02 15.15 10.67
N MET A 26 -3.10 15.22 12.01
CA MET A 26 -2.84 16.45 12.77
C MET A 26 -1.70 16.17 13.74
N ILE A 27 -0.66 17.02 13.72
CA ILE A 27 0.49 16.93 14.62
C ILE A 27 0.59 18.23 15.41
N ALA A 28 0.61 18.13 16.74
CA ALA A 28 0.86 19.25 17.63
C ALA A 28 2.27 19.09 18.24
N HIS A 29 3.17 20.03 17.92
CA HIS A 29 4.55 20.00 18.39
C HIS A 29 4.91 21.33 19.09
N PRO A 30 5.47 21.31 20.32
CA PRO A 30 5.89 22.53 21.00
C PRO A 30 6.87 23.37 20.16
N GLY A 31 6.68 24.68 20.13
CA GLY A 31 7.56 25.60 19.40
C GLY A 31 7.37 25.62 17.88
N ILE A 32 6.44 24.82 17.33
CA ILE A 32 6.06 24.87 15.91
C ILE A 32 4.80 25.72 15.76
N MET A 33 4.84 26.66 14.81
CA MET A 33 3.69 27.49 14.50
C MET A 33 2.61 26.68 13.77
N PRO A 34 1.32 26.96 14.00
CA PRO A 34 0.25 26.35 13.22
C PRO A 34 0.41 26.59 11.72
N GLY A 35 0.10 25.59 10.91
CA GLY A 35 0.20 25.66 9.45
C GLY A 35 -0.46 24.48 8.76
N ILE A 36 -0.44 24.50 7.43
CA ILE A 36 -0.92 23.43 6.55
C ILE A 36 0.28 22.89 5.78
N CYS A 37 0.32 21.57 5.57
CA CYS A 37 1.37 20.89 4.82
C CYS A 37 0.72 19.93 3.81
N ASP A 38 0.96 20.18 2.53
CA ASP A 38 0.41 19.38 1.42
C ASP A 38 1.38 18.28 0.95
N ALA A 39 2.47 18.04 1.70
CA ALA A 39 3.45 17.03 1.35
C ALA A 39 2.85 15.61 1.44
N LEU A 40 3.29 14.73 0.54
CA LEU A 40 2.89 13.31 0.58
C LEU A 40 3.39 12.65 1.87
N THR A 41 2.44 12.15 2.67
CA THR A 41 2.72 11.39 3.91
C THR A 41 1.99 10.05 3.93
N THR A 42 2.47 9.12 4.76
CA THR A 42 1.85 7.82 4.97
C THR A 42 1.96 7.40 6.43
N GLY A 43 1.08 6.50 6.89
CA GLY A 43 1.05 6.08 8.29
C GLY A 43 2.37 5.49 8.81
N VAL A 44 3.21 4.91 7.94
CA VAL A 44 4.53 4.38 8.34
C VAL A 44 5.54 5.49 8.70
N ASP A 45 5.28 6.74 8.33
CA ASP A 45 6.12 7.88 8.68
C ASP A 45 6.01 8.26 10.15
N LEU A 46 4.89 7.95 10.79
CA LEU A 46 4.71 8.24 12.21
C LEU A 46 5.75 7.50 13.05
N PHE A 47 6.04 6.25 12.71
CA PHE A 47 7.10 5.49 13.36
C PHE A 47 8.47 6.17 13.18
N ALA A 48 8.82 6.53 11.94
CA ALA A 48 10.11 7.17 11.63
C ALA A 48 10.24 8.54 12.32
N THR A 49 9.16 9.33 12.34
CA THR A 49 9.11 10.65 12.98
C THR A 49 9.26 10.55 14.49
N LEU A 50 8.59 9.59 15.14
CA LEU A 50 8.72 9.37 16.57
C LEU A 50 10.11 8.86 16.95
N ALA A 51 10.69 7.96 16.15
CA ALA A 51 12.05 7.50 16.37
C ALA A 51 13.05 8.65 16.30
N ASP A 52 12.97 9.50 15.27
CA ASP A 52 13.80 10.68 15.08
C ASP A 52 13.63 11.70 16.24
N LEU A 53 12.38 12.01 16.60
CA LEU A 53 12.05 12.96 17.68
C LEU A 53 12.67 12.56 19.02
N PHE A 54 12.71 11.26 19.33
CA PHE A 54 13.27 10.76 20.58
C PHE A 54 14.73 10.32 20.47
N GLY A 55 15.38 10.51 19.31
CA GLY A 55 16.74 10.05 19.05
C GLY A 55 16.90 8.53 19.21
N ALA A 56 15.86 7.77 18.88
CA ALA A 56 15.83 6.32 19.05
C ALA A 56 16.42 5.61 17.82
N ASP A 57 17.35 4.68 18.07
CA ASP A 57 17.94 3.87 17.01
C ASP A 57 16.95 2.82 16.48
N VAL A 58 16.65 2.90 15.19
CA VAL A 58 15.85 1.88 14.50
C VAL A 58 16.75 0.73 14.08
N ARG A 59 16.44 -0.48 14.58
CA ARG A 59 17.28 -1.68 14.41
C ARG A 59 17.19 -2.36 13.04
N GLN A 60 16.29 -1.91 12.19
CA GLN A 60 16.07 -2.45 10.85
C GLN A 60 15.63 -1.34 9.90
N ARG A 61 15.85 -1.54 8.59
CA ARG A 61 15.30 -0.64 7.58
C ARG A 61 13.78 -0.55 7.72
N THR A 62 13.26 0.67 7.61
CA THR A 62 11.83 0.95 7.44
C THR A 62 11.62 1.76 6.17
N HIS A 63 10.39 1.74 5.65
CA HIS A 63 10.01 2.56 4.48
C HIS A 63 9.49 3.96 4.86
N GLY A 64 9.26 4.21 6.15
CA GLY A 64 8.84 5.52 6.65
C GLY A 64 9.98 6.54 6.62
N LYS A 65 9.61 7.81 6.46
CA LYS A 65 10.52 8.96 6.53
C LYS A 65 10.06 9.89 7.65
N SER A 66 11.01 10.48 8.39
CA SER A 66 10.67 11.44 9.44
C SER A 66 10.01 12.68 8.83
N LEU A 67 8.94 13.14 9.47
CA LEU A 67 8.22 14.35 9.09
C LEU A 67 8.75 15.60 9.83
N LEU A 68 9.70 15.46 10.77
CA LEU A 68 10.25 16.61 11.50
C LEU A 68 10.80 17.72 10.58
N PRO A 69 11.53 17.42 9.48
CA PRO A 69 11.98 18.47 8.56
C PRO A 69 10.84 19.27 7.92
N LEU A 70 9.66 18.65 7.72
CA LEU A 70 8.47 19.37 7.25
C LEU A 70 7.90 20.27 8.35
N LEU A 71 7.83 19.77 9.59
CA LEU A 71 7.33 20.53 10.74
C LEU A 71 8.20 21.76 11.03
N HIS A 72 9.52 21.63 10.85
CA HIS A 72 10.48 22.72 11.03
C HIS A 72 10.59 23.65 9.81
N GLY A 73 9.91 23.36 8.70
CA GLY A 73 9.98 24.15 7.47
C GLY A 73 11.32 24.06 6.75
N GLU A 74 12.10 23.00 7.00
CA GLU A 74 13.43 22.77 6.42
C GLU A 74 13.35 22.22 4.99
N THR A 75 12.25 21.54 4.66
CA THR A 75 11.96 21.01 3.34
C THR A 75 10.47 21.13 3.02
N ALA A 76 10.15 21.20 1.72
CA ALA A 76 8.76 21.15 1.23
C ALA A 76 8.25 19.71 1.04
N SER A 77 9.14 18.72 0.95
CA SER A 77 8.77 17.32 0.77
C SER A 77 9.83 16.37 1.35
N VAL A 78 9.37 15.18 1.74
CA VAL A 78 10.23 14.04 2.13
C VAL A 78 10.24 12.93 1.07
N ARG A 79 9.34 12.97 0.07
CA ARG A 79 9.21 11.93 -0.97
C ARG A 79 8.53 12.46 -2.22
N ASP A 80 8.81 11.81 -3.34
CA ASP A 80 8.16 12.12 -4.63
C ASP A 80 6.94 11.22 -4.88
N TRP A 81 6.91 10.03 -4.27
CA TRP A 81 5.83 9.07 -4.44
C TRP A 81 5.62 8.22 -3.19
N LEU A 82 4.44 7.61 -3.09
CA LEU A 82 4.11 6.57 -2.12
C LEU A 82 3.40 5.39 -2.77
N LEU A 83 3.45 4.25 -2.07
CA LEU A 83 2.65 3.08 -2.40
C LEU A 83 1.57 2.88 -1.33
N THR A 84 0.36 2.54 -1.76
CA THR A 84 -0.74 2.16 -0.86
C THR A 84 -1.53 0.99 -1.45
N GLY A 85 -2.30 0.31 -0.60
CA GLY A 85 -3.12 -0.82 -1.02
C GLY A 85 -3.38 -1.81 0.11
N VAL A 86 -4.03 -2.90 -0.27
CA VAL A 86 -4.31 -4.04 0.61
C VAL A 86 -3.61 -5.25 0.01
N TRP A 87 -3.00 -6.09 0.85
CA TRP A 87 -2.36 -7.32 0.37
C TRP A 87 -3.37 -8.15 -0.45
N GLY A 88 -2.92 -8.70 -1.58
CA GLY A 88 -3.79 -9.48 -2.46
C GLY A 88 -4.71 -8.64 -3.36
N ARG A 89 -4.63 -7.30 -3.29
CA ARG A 89 -5.43 -6.35 -4.07
C ARG A 89 -4.57 -5.47 -4.98
N GLU A 90 -5.19 -4.48 -5.62
CA GLU A 90 -4.51 -3.48 -6.44
C GLU A 90 -3.34 -2.84 -5.67
N VAL A 91 -2.25 -2.56 -6.38
CA VAL A 91 -1.19 -1.69 -5.84
C VAL A 91 -1.39 -0.30 -6.39
N HIS A 92 -1.43 0.68 -5.49
CA HIS A 92 -1.59 2.08 -5.84
C HIS A 92 -0.24 2.79 -5.78
N TYR A 93 0.13 3.43 -6.87
CA TYR A 93 1.20 4.44 -6.93
C TYR A 93 0.57 5.84 -6.86
N VAL A 94 1.13 6.73 -6.05
CA VAL A 94 0.68 8.13 -5.92
C VAL A 94 1.89 9.04 -5.89
N ASP A 95 1.93 10.09 -6.74
CA ASP A 95 3.03 11.07 -6.82
C ASP A 95 2.61 12.52 -6.59
N GLY A 96 1.49 12.72 -5.90
CA GLY A 96 0.97 14.05 -5.53
C GLY A 96 0.13 14.70 -6.62
N ARG A 97 0.28 14.26 -7.88
CA ARG A 97 -0.64 14.63 -8.95
C ARG A 97 -1.43 13.43 -9.45
N PHE A 98 -0.76 12.34 -9.76
CA PHE A 98 -1.45 11.18 -10.31
C PHE A 98 -1.58 10.08 -9.28
N LYS A 99 -2.65 9.30 -9.45
CA LYS A 99 -2.85 8.03 -8.77
C LYS A 99 -3.10 6.93 -9.77
N TYR A 100 -2.30 5.88 -9.69
CA TYR A 100 -2.44 4.70 -10.52
C TYR A 100 -2.66 3.45 -9.66
N ALA A 101 -3.86 2.91 -9.70
CA ALA A 101 -4.22 1.64 -9.09
C ALA A 101 -4.08 0.51 -10.12
N ARG A 102 -3.04 -0.32 -9.99
CA ARG A 102 -2.83 -1.46 -10.87
C ARG A 102 -3.38 -2.73 -10.24
N GLY A 103 -4.47 -3.23 -10.83
CA GLY A 103 -4.98 -4.57 -10.57
C GLY A 103 -4.12 -5.69 -11.18
N PRO A 104 -4.38 -6.96 -10.81
CA PRO A 104 -3.68 -8.09 -11.37
C PRO A 104 -3.99 -8.29 -12.86
N VAL A 105 -3.05 -8.89 -13.58
CA VAL A 105 -3.30 -9.47 -14.91
C VAL A 105 -3.66 -10.95 -14.73
N GLY A 106 -4.76 -11.39 -15.35
CA GLY A 106 -5.24 -12.76 -15.23
C GLY A 106 -5.83 -13.10 -13.86
N ASP A 107 -5.40 -14.21 -13.26
CA ASP A 107 -6.08 -14.88 -12.14
C ASP A 107 -5.71 -14.38 -10.74
N ASN A 108 -5.15 -13.17 -10.61
CA ASN A 108 -4.67 -12.64 -9.32
C ASN A 108 -3.63 -13.54 -8.62
N ALA A 109 -2.76 -14.18 -9.39
CA ALA A 109 -1.72 -15.09 -8.93
C ALA A 109 -0.45 -14.93 -9.79
N PRO A 110 0.74 -15.31 -9.28
CA PRO A 110 1.00 -15.81 -7.93
C PRO A 110 0.97 -14.69 -6.87
N LEU A 111 0.62 -15.06 -5.63
CA LEU A 111 0.56 -14.16 -4.47
C LEU A 111 1.54 -14.61 -3.40
N THR A 112 2.44 -13.72 -2.99
CA THR A 112 3.40 -14.01 -1.92
C THR A 112 3.01 -13.27 -0.65
N MET A 113 3.03 -13.98 0.48
CA MET A 113 2.94 -13.40 1.81
C MET A 113 4.20 -13.71 2.61
N MET A 114 4.81 -12.65 3.14
CA MET A 114 5.98 -12.73 4.00
C MET A 114 5.58 -12.22 5.38
N SER A 115 5.61 -13.08 6.39
CA SER A 115 5.24 -12.66 7.74
C SER A 115 6.07 -13.37 8.81
N ASN A 116 6.48 -12.62 9.82
CA ASN A 116 7.05 -13.20 11.05
C ASN A 116 5.96 -13.58 12.08
N ARG A 117 4.69 -13.28 11.79
CA ARG A 117 3.53 -13.62 12.62
C ARG A 117 2.40 -14.16 11.75
N TRP A 118 2.03 -15.42 11.98
CA TRP A 118 0.92 -16.05 11.29
C TRP A 118 -0.29 -16.16 12.20
N SER A 119 -0.91 -15.02 12.50
CA SER A 119 -2.10 -14.95 13.33
C SER A 119 -3.05 -13.91 12.76
N THR A 120 -4.32 -14.26 12.70
CA THR A 120 -5.40 -13.30 12.48
C THR A 120 -5.88 -12.73 13.80
N MET A 121 -6.54 -11.58 13.73
CA MET A 121 -7.46 -11.16 14.77
C MET A 121 -8.62 -12.17 14.85
N PRO A 122 -9.10 -12.58 16.04
CA PRO A 122 -10.32 -13.36 16.16
C PRO A 122 -11.46 -12.62 15.45
N THR A 123 -12.00 -13.20 14.39
CA THR A 123 -13.05 -12.56 13.59
C THR A 123 -14.34 -13.36 13.73
N HIS A 124 -15.17 -13.00 14.70
CA HIS A 124 -16.37 -13.78 15.07
C HIS A 124 -17.43 -13.91 13.97
N VAL A 125 -17.27 -13.20 12.86
CA VAL A 125 -18.18 -13.18 11.70
C VAL A 125 -17.69 -14.03 10.52
N LEU A 126 -16.48 -14.60 10.61
CA LEU A 126 -15.89 -15.42 9.55
C LEU A 126 -15.96 -16.90 9.89
N THR A 127 -16.17 -17.74 8.89
CA THR A 127 -15.95 -19.20 9.03
C THR A 127 -14.45 -19.51 9.02
N ARG A 128 -14.07 -20.71 9.49
CA ARG A 128 -12.66 -21.15 9.52
C ARG A 128 -12.00 -21.12 8.13
N GLU A 129 -12.77 -21.40 7.09
CA GLU A 129 -12.32 -21.39 5.70
C GLU A 129 -12.11 -19.97 5.15
N GLN A 130 -12.68 -18.96 5.79
CA GLN A 130 -12.54 -17.53 5.44
C GLN A 130 -11.43 -16.83 6.24
N GLU A 131 -10.90 -17.47 7.28
CA GLU A 131 -9.72 -16.99 8.02
C GLU A 131 -8.47 -17.02 7.14
N LEU A 132 -7.37 -16.46 7.64
CA LEU A 132 -6.06 -16.54 6.99
C LEU A 132 -5.66 -18.02 6.84
N PRO A 133 -5.49 -18.53 5.61
CA PRO A 133 -5.08 -19.91 5.40
C PRO A 133 -3.72 -20.17 6.08
N LEU A 134 -3.60 -21.36 6.68
CA LEU A 134 -2.33 -21.80 7.26
C LEU A 134 -1.27 -21.97 6.16
N PRO A 135 0.01 -21.71 6.45
CA PRO A 135 1.07 -22.02 5.48
C PRO A 135 1.05 -23.52 5.15
N ASP A 136 1.38 -23.86 3.91
CA ASP A 136 1.43 -25.24 3.44
C ASP A 136 2.87 -25.68 3.12
N GLN A 137 3.03 -26.80 2.42
CA GLN A 137 4.34 -27.37 2.09
C GLN A 137 5.19 -26.47 1.15
N ARG A 138 4.62 -25.41 0.58
CA ARG A 138 5.35 -24.40 -0.23
C ARG A 138 5.97 -23.31 0.65
N ALA A 139 5.58 -23.22 1.92
CA ALA A 139 6.16 -22.31 2.88
C ALA A 139 7.65 -22.60 3.06
N ARG A 140 8.46 -21.54 3.08
CA ARG A 140 9.87 -21.63 3.48
C ARG A 140 10.21 -20.53 4.48
N LEU A 141 11.29 -20.73 5.24
CA LEU A 141 11.89 -19.65 6.01
C LEU A 141 12.71 -18.76 5.08
N ASP A 142 12.53 -17.45 5.22
CA ASP A 142 13.23 -16.43 4.46
C ASP A 142 13.52 -15.22 5.36
N ARG A 143 14.01 -14.13 4.80
CA ARG A 143 14.15 -12.83 5.49
C ARG A 143 13.30 -11.77 4.82
N MET A 144 12.79 -10.84 5.62
CA MET A 144 12.09 -9.67 5.08
C MET A 144 13.07 -8.83 4.22
N PRO A 145 12.70 -8.37 3.02
CA PRO A 145 13.58 -7.53 2.21
C PRO A 145 14.07 -6.30 2.99
N GLY A 146 15.37 -5.99 2.83
CA GLY A 146 16.03 -4.92 3.58
C GLY A 146 16.23 -5.17 5.09
N SER A 147 15.99 -6.37 5.60
CA SER A 147 16.11 -6.69 7.04
C SER A 147 16.68 -8.08 7.29
N SER A 148 17.24 -8.28 8.49
CA SER A 148 17.70 -9.59 8.96
C SER A 148 16.58 -10.42 9.62
N VAL A 149 15.39 -9.83 9.83
CA VAL A 149 14.25 -10.45 10.52
C VAL A 149 13.74 -11.68 9.74
N PRO A 150 13.68 -12.86 10.37
CA PRO A 150 13.17 -14.07 9.73
C PRO A 150 11.65 -14.00 9.54
N VAL A 151 11.18 -14.53 8.42
CA VAL A 151 9.76 -14.60 8.04
C VAL A 151 9.42 -15.96 7.45
N ILE A 152 8.15 -16.35 7.56
CA ILE A 152 7.56 -17.38 6.72
C ILE A 152 7.24 -16.74 5.38
N HIS A 153 7.80 -17.28 4.31
CA HIS A 153 7.49 -16.91 2.94
C HIS A 153 6.57 -17.97 2.33
N GLN A 154 5.28 -17.65 2.24
CA GLN A 154 4.25 -18.49 1.64
C GLN A 154 3.86 -17.95 0.27
N GLN A 155 3.76 -18.83 -0.72
CA GLN A 155 3.26 -18.53 -2.05
C GLN A 155 1.90 -19.18 -2.26
N TRP A 156 0.98 -18.42 -2.86
CA TRP A 156 -0.35 -18.84 -3.28
C TRP A 156 -0.45 -18.77 -4.79
N GLU A 157 -1.07 -19.77 -5.38
CA GLU A 157 -1.31 -19.94 -6.80
C GLU A 157 -2.79 -19.81 -7.13
N LYS A 158 -3.11 -19.85 -8.43
CA LYS A 158 -4.49 -19.87 -8.90
C LYS A 158 -5.29 -21.00 -8.24
N GLY A 159 -6.41 -20.64 -7.63
CA GLY A 159 -7.35 -21.58 -7.03
C GLY A 159 -7.05 -21.96 -5.58
N ASP A 160 -5.92 -21.51 -5.04
CA ASP A 160 -5.63 -21.67 -3.61
C ASP A 160 -6.58 -20.83 -2.75
N PRO A 161 -6.89 -21.29 -1.52
CA PRO A 161 -7.54 -20.43 -0.55
C PRO A 161 -6.63 -19.24 -0.24
N VAL A 162 -7.19 -18.04 -0.32
CA VAL A 162 -6.54 -16.79 0.11
C VAL A 162 -7.43 -16.09 1.13
N PRO A 163 -6.88 -15.21 1.99
CA PRO A 163 -7.67 -14.45 2.95
C PRO A 163 -8.85 -13.71 2.32
N TYR A 164 -9.95 -13.58 3.07
CA TYR A 164 -11.19 -12.99 2.56
C TYR A 164 -11.02 -11.56 1.99
N TRP A 165 -10.08 -10.77 2.49
CA TRP A 165 -9.82 -9.41 1.97
C TRP A 165 -9.17 -9.41 0.58
N ALA A 166 -8.59 -10.54 0.15
CA ALA A 166 -8.08 -10.74 -1.21
C ALA A 166 -9.13 -11.36 -2.15
N LEU A 167 -10.24 -11.88 -1.61
CA LEU A 167 -11.36 -12.46 -2.37
C LEU A 167 -12.32 -11.35 -2.83
N THR A 168 -11.88 -10.57 -3.83
CA THR A 168 -12.74 -9.56 -4.46
C THR A 168 -12.76 -9.68 -5.98
N ARG A 169 -13.74 -9.02 -6.60
CA ARG A 169 -13.75 -8.78 -8.05
C ARG A 169 -12.90 -7.55 -8.35
N PHE A 170 -12.00 -7.68 -9.31
CA PHE A 170 -11.22 -6.57 -9.85
C PHE A 170 -11.98 -5.90 -10.98
N SER A 171 -11.98 -4.57 -11.01
CA SER A 171 -12.56 -3.77 -12.10
C SER A 171 -11.51 -3.28 -13.11
N GLY A 172 -10.31 -3.84 -13.06
CA GLY A 172 -9.20 -3.50 -13.94
C GLY A 172 -8.20 -2.52 -13.30
N HIS A 173 -7.51 -1.77 -14.15
CA HIS A 173 -6.61 -0.69 -13.73
C HIS A 173 -7.39 0.62 -13.60
N HIS A 174 -6.92 1.53 -12.75
CA HIS A 174 -7.51 2.84 -12.60
C HIS A 174 -6.43 3.91 -12.53
N LEU A 175 -6.58 4.97 -13.32
CA LEU A 175 -5.64 6.08 -13.39
C LEU A 175 -6.40 7.41 -13.29
N PHE A 176 -5.98 8.26 -12.35
CA PHE A 176 -6.60 9.57 -12.11
C PHE A 176 -5.55 10.66 -12.02
N ASP A 177 -5.89 11.86 -12.52
CA ASP A 177 -5.16 13.10 -12.25
C ASP A 177 -5.88 13.81 -11.09
N LEU A 178 -5.34 13.69 -9.88
CA LEU A 178 -5.97 14.21 -8.65
C LEU A 178 -6.05 15.74 -8.60
N HIS A 179 -5.30 16.44 -9.44
CA HIS A 179 -5.39 17.91 -9.54
C HIS A 179 -6.64 18.34 -10.32
N GLU A 180 -6.89 17.70 -11.45
CA GLU A 180 -8.05 18.01 -12.31
C GLU A 180 -9.31 17.24 -11.90
N ASP A 181 -9.14 16.07 -11.29
CA ASP A 181 -10.17 15.13 -10.90
C ASP A 181 -9.91 14.59 -9.47
N PRO A 182 -10.02 15.46 -8.44
CA PRO A 182 -9.83 15.06 -7.04
C PRO A 182 -10.87 14.03 -6.58
N ALA A 183 -12.01 13.96 -7.26
CA ALA A 183 -13.07 12.99 -6.98
C ALA A 183 -12.82 11.63 -7.64
N GLU A 184 -11.83 11.50 -8.52
CA GLU A 184 -11.40 10.28 -9.24
C GLU A 184 -12.46 9.71 -10.19
N GLU A 185 -13.31 10.56 -10.79
CA GLU A 185 -14.44 10.16 -11.61
C GLU A 185 -14.04 9.69 -13.02
N THR A 186 -12.96 10.24 -13.57
CA THR A 186 -12.53 10.01 -14.96
C THR A 186 -11.31 9.11 -15.01
N ASN A 187 -11.53 7.82 -15.28
CA ASN A 187 -10.44 6.87 -15.43
C ASN A 187 -9.66 7.09 -16.75
N LEU A 188 -8.38 7.43 -16.64
CA LEU A 188 -7.46 7.72 -17.76
C LEU A 188 -6.69 6.50 -18.27
N THR A 189 -7.04 5.27 -17.87
CA THR A 189 -6.46 4.06 -18.44
C THR A 189 -6.67 3.97 -19.96
N GLY A 190 -5.77 3.31 -20.66
CA GLY A 190 -5.75 3.24 -22.13
C GLY A 190 -5.12 4.46 -22.80
N THR A 191 -4.80 5.52 -22.05
CA THR A 191 -4.02 6.66 -22.56
C THR A 191 -2.51 6.37 -22.50
N PRO A 192 -1.67 7.10 -23.27
CA PRO A 192 -0.21 6.95 -23.17
C PRO A 192 0.36 7.16 -21.76
N ARG A 193 -0.36 7.89 -20.89
CA ARG A 193 0.02 8.13 -19.49
C ARG A 193 0.05 6.85 -18.66
N GLU A 194 -0.80 5.87 -18.99
CA GLU A 194 -0.84 4.61 -18.25
C GLU A 194 0.48 3.87 -18.33
N ALA A 195 1.10 3.80 -19.53
CA ALA A 195 2.39 3.13 -19.70
C ALA A 195 3.50 3.81 -18.87
N GLU A 196 3.48 5.14 -18.81
CA GLU A 196 4.44 5.90 -17.99
C GLU A 196 4.27 5.60 -16.49
N LEU A 197 3.05 5.62 -15.96
CA LEU A 197 2.85 5.36 -14.54
C LEU A 197 2.97 3.88 -14.16
N ALA A 198 2.73 2.96 -15.10
CA ALA A 198 3.05 1.56 -14.92
C ALA A 198 4.57 1.35 -14.74
N GLU A 199 5.39 2.10 -15.49
CA GLU A 199 6.84 2.07 -15.34
C GLU A 199 7.30 2.71 -14.01
N ARG A 200 6.69 3.83 -13.59
CA ARG A 200 6.97 4.43 -12.27
C ARG A 200 6.59 3.49 -11.13
N LEU A 201 5.45 2.81 -11.23
CA LEU A 201 5.04 1.77 -10.27
C LEU A 201 6.05 0.61 -10.26
N ARG A 202 6.51 0.14 -11.42
CA ARG A 202 7.53 -0.91 -11.52
C ARG A 202 8.84 -0.50 -10.84
N ALA A 203 9.29 0.74 -11.05
CA ALA A 203 10.48 1.29 -10.40
C ALA A 203 10.29 1.38 -8.87
N ALA A 204 9.15 1.90 -8.41
CA ALA A 204 8.82 1.97 -6.98
C ALA A 204 8.78 0.60 -6.30
N LEU A 205 8.18 -0.41 -6.95
CA LEU A 205 8.18 -1.80 -6.47
C LEU A 205 9.60 -2.39 -6.40
N THR A 206 10.46 -2.02 -7.34
CA THR A 206 11.86 -2.47 -7.36
C THR A 206 12.64 -1.84 -6.20
N GLU A 207 12.46 -0.56 -5.93
CA GLU A 207 13.13 0.17 -4.85
C GLU A 207 12.80 -0.39 -3.45
N ILE A 208 11.55 -0.85 -3.24
CA ILE A 208 11.14 -1.50 -2.00
C ILE A 208 11.44 -3.01 -1.96
N GLU A 209 12.16 -3.53 -2.96
CA GLU A 209 12.51 -4.94 -3.09
C GLU A 209 11.27 -5.87 -3.03
N ALA A 210 10.19 -5.47 -3.72
CA ALA A 210 8.98 -6.27 -3.80
C ALA A 210 9.26 -7.67 -4.40
N PRO A 211 8.54 -8.72 -3.97
CA PRO A 211 8.78 -10.07 -4.47
C PRO A 211 8.48 -10.15 -5.97
N LYS A 212 9.26 -10.96 -6.72
CA LYS A 212 9.08 -11.18 -8.16
C LYS A 212 7.66 -11.60 -8.55
N SER A 213 6.98 -12.35 -7.67
CA SER A 213 5.58 -12.73 -7.86
C SER A 213 4.66 -11.52 -8.06
N GLN A 214 4.95 -10.40 -7.40
CA GLN A 214 4.15 -9.17 -7.53
C GLN A 214 4.27 -8.57 -8.93
N PHE A 215 5.45 -8.61 -9.54
CA PHE A 215 5.66 -8.16 -10.92
C PHE A 215 4.93 -9.04 -11.92
N VAL A 216 4.99 -10.37 -11.75
CA VAL A 216 4.25 -11.32 -12.58
C VAL A 216 2.74 -11.07 -12.46
N ARG A 217 2.24 -11.03 -11.22
CA ARG A 217 0.82 -10.80 -10.91
C ARG A 217 0.28 -9.51 -11.51
N LEU A 218 1.09 -8.44 -11.53
CA LEU A 218 0.70 -7.15 -12.09
C LEU A 218 1.05 -7.00 -13.58
N GLY A 219 1.73 -7.96 -14.21
CA GLY A 219 2.20 -7.82 -15.59
C GLY A 219 3.17 -6.66 -15.75
N LEU A 220 4.13 -6.52 -14.83
CA LEU A 220 5.20 -5.52 -14.81
C LEU A 220 6.60 -6.15 -14.89
N GLY A 221 6.66 -7.40 -15.35
CA GLY A 221 7.90 -8.19 -15.47
C GLY A 221 8.67 -7.96 -16.75
#